data_AF-A0A537QBL8-F1
#
_entry.id   AF-A0A537QBL8-F1
#
_cell.length_a   1.000
_cell.length_b   1.000
_cell.length_c   1.000
_cell.angle_alpha   90.00
_cell.angle_beta   90.00
_cell.angle_gamma   90.00
#
_symmetry.space_group_name_H-M   'P 1'
#
loop_
_entity.id
_entity.type
_entity.pdbx_description
1 polymer ?
#
loop_
_entity_poly.entity_id
_entity_poly.type
_entity_poly.pdbx_seq_one_letter_code
_entity_poly.pdbx_strand_id
1 'polypeptide(L)'
;MTSKWQLPTLPWRGRVAAERSEAAGWGDAASPPPGSPLARLADLPPPGGGIAAAVRPRPISVKWTNKTTRDLLAHAVLILGAGLMAFPIYMAFVASTHTLTQTLTGLPLIPGDRLIDNYRQVLSEGLRNYGLPPIWPMLVNSILVALVITFGKIAVSILSAFAVVFFRFPFRMLAFWIIFATLMLPVEVR
;
A
#
# COMPACT_ATOMS: atom_id res chain seq x y z
N MET A 1 6.67 -35.00 -17.96
CA MET A 1 5.52 -35.23 -17.07
C MET A 1 4.66 -33.98 -17.07
N THR A 2 3.55 -34.03 -17.81
CA THR A 2 2.63 -32.92 -18.07
C THR A 2 1.30 -33.24 -17.40
N SER A 3 0.91 -32.53 -16.34
CA SER A 3 -0.45 -32.61 -15.78
C SER A 3 -1.09 -31.22 -15.84
N LYS A 4 -2.01 -31.03 -16.79
CA LYS A 4 -3.46 -31.00 -16.56
C LYS A 4 -3.92 -29.86 -15.64
N TRP A 5 -3.89 -28.64 -16.16
CA TRP A 5 -4.82 -27.59 -15.74
C TRP A 5 -6.12 -27.77 -16.53
N GLN A 6 -7.01 -28.65 -16.07
CA GLN A 6 -8.37 -28.76 -16.59
C GLN A 6 -9.22 -27.68 -15.91
N LEU A 7 -9.54 -26.61 -16.64
CA LEU A 7 -10.50 -25.60 -16.21
C LEU A 7 -11.91 -26.22 -16.11
N PRO A 8 -12.72 -25.84 -15.11
CA PRO A 8 -14.09 -26.33 -14.97
C PRO A 8 -14.92 -25.91 -16.18
N THR A 9 -15.55 -26.89 -16.83
CA THR A 9 -16.43 -26.65 -17.98
C THR A 9 -17.63 -25.83 -17.53
N LEU A 10 -17.66 -24.56 -17.93
CA LEU A 10 -18.72 -23.64 -17.53
C LEU A 10 -20.10 -24.11 -18.05
N PRO A 11 -21.15 -24.10 -17.20
CA PRO A 11 -22.47 -24.69 -17.51
C PRO A 11 -23.23 -23.96 -18.64
N TRP A 12 -22.78 -22.77 -19.03
CA TRP A 12 -23.43 -22.00 -20.09
C TRP A 12 -23.02 -22.42 -21.51
N ARG A 13 -21.93 -23.19 -21.68
CA ARG A 13 -21.41 -23.55 -23.02
C ARG A 13 -22.36 -24.44 -23.83
N GLY A 14 -23.17 -25.27 -23.17
CA GLY A 14 -24.13 -26.15 -23.85
C GLY A 14 -25.39 -25.43 -24.32
N ARG A 15 -25.85 -24.39 -23.61
CA ARG A 15 -27.08 -23.65 -23.93
C ARG A 15 -26.98 -22.88 -25.25
N VAL A 16 -25.82 -22.26 -25.51
CA VAL A 16 -25.60 -21.46 -26.71
C VAL A 16 -25.57 -22.32 -27.98
N ALA A 17 -25.18 -23.60 -27.87
CA ALA A 17 -25.20 -24.52 -29.01
C ALA A 17 -26.62 -24.96 -29.38
N ALA A 18 -27.50 -25.12 -28.39
CA ALA A 18 -28.90 -25.50 -28.60
C ALA A 18 -29.73 -24.38 -29.25
N GLU A 19 -29.57 -23.13 -28.79
CA GLU A 19 -30.27 -21.98 -29.38
C GLU A 19 -29.87 -21.73 -30.84
N ARG A 20 -28.63 -22.06 -31.22
CA ARG A 20 -28.12 -21.88 -32.58
C ARG A 20 -28.68 -22.89 -33.58
N SER A 21 -29.11 -24.07 -33.12
CA SER A 21 -29.79 -25.06 -33.95
C SER A 21 -31.29 -24.74 -34.16
N GLU A 22 -31.94 -24.10 -33.19
CA GLU A 22 -33.35 -23.68 -33.32
C GLU A 22 -33.50 -22.49 -34.28
N ALA A 23 -32.50 -21.60 -34.34
CA ALA A 23 -32.49 -20.48 -35.28
C ALA A 23 -32.23 -20.87 -36.76
N ALA A 24 -31.84 -22.11 -37.04
CA ALA A 24 -31.48 -22.55 -38.39
C ALA A 24 -32.68 -22.84 -39.32
N GLY A 25 -33.92 -22.86 -38.78
CA GLY A 25 -35.14 -23.18 -39.56
C GLY A 25 -35.92 -21.98 -40.10
N TRP A 26 -35.49 -20.74 -39.84
CA TRP A 26 -36.23 -19.52 -40.17
C TRP A 26 -35.79 -18.82 -41.48
N GLY A 27 -34.85 -19.39 -42.24
CA GLY A 27 -34.07 -18.68 -43.28
C GLY A 27 -34.57 -18.73 -44.74
N ASP A 28 -35.48 -19.63 -45.12
CA ASP A 28 -35.65 -19.96 -46.55
C ASP A 28 -36.90 -19.37 -47.24
N ALA A 29 -37.76 -18.61 -46.55
CA ALA A 29 -39.09 -18.29 -47.09
C ALA A 29 -39.48 -16.80 -47.21
N ALA A 30 -38.64 -15.81 -46.88
CA ALA A 30 -39.10 -14.42 -46.98
C ALA A 30 -37.97 -13.42 -47.29
N SER A 31 -37.95 -12.91 -48.52
CA SER A 31 -37.31 -11.64 -48.80
C SER A 31 -38.01 -10.54 -47.99
N PRO A 32 -37.28 -9.70 -47.22
CA PRO A 32 -37.89 -8.68 -46.37
C PRO A 32 -38.60 -7.61 -47.22
N PRO A 33 -39.76 -7.08 -46.77
CA PRO A 33 -40.53 -6.09 -47.52
C PRO A 33 -39.72 -4.80 -47.77
N PRO A 34 -39.85 -4.17 -48.95
CA PRO A 34 -39.07 -2.98 -49.32
C PRO A 34 -39.38 -1.81 -48.38
N GLY A 35 -38.32 -1.16 -47.85
CA GLY A 35 -38.41 -0.05 -46.90
C GLY A 35 -38.36 -0.47 -45.42
N SER A 36 -38.36 -1.76 -45.11
CA SER A 36 -38.21 -2.24 -43.73
C SER A 36 -36.78 -2.02 -43.18
N PRO A 37 -36.62 -1.79 -41.86
CA PRO A 37 -35.29 -1.74 -41.23
C PRO A 37 -34.45 -3.01 -41.46
N LEU A 38 -35.13 -4.14 -41.71
CA LEU A 38 -34.50 -5.44 -42.00
C LEU A 38 -33.82 -5.46 -43.39
N ALA A 39 -34.30 -4.67 -44.36
CA ALA A 39 -33.61 -4.50 -45.65
C ALA A 39 -32.23 -3.84 -45.46
N ARG A 40 -32.10 -2.89 -44.53
CA ARG A 40 -30.80 -2.28 -44.18
C ARG A 40 -29.84 -3.26 -43.48
N LEU A 41 -30.39 -4.27 -42.79
CA LEU A 41 -29.60 -5.34 -42.17
C LEU A 41 -29.12 -6.37 -43.19
N ALA A 42 -29.85 -6.55 -44.29
CA ALA A 42 -29.43 -7.41 -45.40
C ALA A 42 -28.29 -6.78 -46.23
N ASP A 43 -28.24 -5.44 -46.30
CA ASP A 43 -27.13 -4.70 -46.92
C ASP A 43 -25.87 -4.65 -46.04
N LEU A 44 -25.96 -5.04 -44.76
CA LEU A 44 -24.80 -5.13 -43.89
C LEU A 44 -23.95 -6.35 -44.28
N PRO A 45 -22.61 -6.21 -44.32
CA PRO A 45 -21.73 -7.34 -44.60
C PRO A 45 -22.01 -8.48 -43.62
N PRO A 46 -22.06 -9.74 -44.08
CA PRO A 46 -22.56 -10.87 -43.31
C PRO A 46 -21.84 -10.97 -41.95
N PRO A 47 -22.59 -11.05 -40.83
CA PRO A 47 -22.02 -11.17 -39.49
C PRO A 47 -21.32 -12.52 -39.35
N GLY A 48 -20.03 -12.51 -39.71
CA GLY A 48 -19.18 -13.71 -39.75
C GLY A 48 -18.00 -13.56 -40.69
N GLY A 49 -18.11 -12.76 -41.76
CA GLY A 49 -17.05 -12.63 -42.78
C GLY A 49 -16.10 -11.44 -42.59
N GLY A 50 -16.58 -10.29 -42.11
CA GLY A 50 -15.79 -9.04 -42.12
C GLY A 50 -15.15 -8.63 -40.79
N ILE A 51 -15.77 -8.97 -39.66
CA ILE A 51 -15.30 -8.52 -38.33
C ILE A 51 -14.07 -9.28 -37.82
N ALA A 52 -13.89 -10.54 -38.23
CA ALA A 52 -12.72 -11.35 -37.88
C ALA A 52 -11.45 -10.86 -38.59
N ALA A 53 -11.57 -10.33 -39.82
CA ALA A 53 -10.46 -9.74 -40.56
C ALA A 53 -10.13 -8.31 -40.09
N ALA A 54 -11.14 -7.56 -39.61
CA ALA A 54 -11.00 -6.18 -39.16
C ALA A 54 -10.39 -6.06 -37.74
N VAL A 55 -10.67 -7.01 -36.83
CA VAL A 55 -10.08 -7.03 -35.49
C VAL A 55 -8.74 -7.77 -35.52
N ARG A 56 -7.72 -7.13 -36.11
CA ARG A 56 -6.34 -7.58 -35.88
C ARG A 56 -5.95 -7.20 -34.45
N PRO A 57 -5.47 -8.13 -33.60
CA PRO A 57 -4.94 -7.76 -32.29
C PRO A 57 -3.78 -6.81 -32.51
N ARG A 58 -3.91 -5.55 -32.06
CA ARG A 58 -2.80 -4.61 -32.09
C ARG A 58 -1.73 -5.13 -31.14
N PRO A 59 -0.47 -5.34 -31.59
CA PRO A 59 0.60 -5.67 -30.66
C PRO A 59 0.74 -4.51 -29.67
N ILE A 60 0.59 -4.80 -28.38
CA ILE A 60 0.81 -3.82 -27.32
C ILE A 60 2.31 -3.52 -27.31
N SER A 61 2.71 -2.46 -28.02
CA SER A 61 4.08 -1.96 -28.02
C SER A 61 4.35 -1.27 -26.69
N VAL A 62 4.80 -2.05 -25.69
CA VAL A 62 5.34 -1.50 -24.45
C VAL A 62 6.66 -0.80 -24.80
N LYS A 63 6.62 0.52 -24.96
CA LYS A 63 7.83 1.32 -25.13
C LYS A 63 8.58 1.34 -23.81
N TRP A 64 9.66 0.56 -23.74
CA TRP A 64 10.69 0.70 -22.73
C TRP A 64 11.46 2.00 -23.00
N THR A 65 10.89 3.13 -22.58
CA THR A 65 11.58 4.43 -22.61
C THR A 65 12.92 4.28 -21.90
N ASN A 66 13.98 4.87 -22.48
CA ASN A 66 15.29 5.02 -21.84
C ASN A 66 15.13 5.94 -20.61
N LYS A 67 14.74 5.36 -19.48
CA LYS A 67 14.46 6.05 -18.21
C LYS A 67 15.72 6.31 -17.39
N THR A 68 16.88 5.84 -17.84
CA THR A 68 18.10 5.76 -17.04
C THR A 68 18.53 7.10 -16.43
N THR A 69 18.38 8.23 -17.13
CA THR A 69 18.73 9.55 -16.58
C THR A 69 17.73 10.06 -15.55
N ARG A 70 16.42 9.83 -15.76
CA ARG A 70 15.38 10.20 -14.80
C ARG A 70 15.41 9.32 -13.56
N ASP A 71 15.66 8.03 -13.76
CA ASP A 71 15.80 7.07 -12.66
C ASP A 71 17.08 7.38 -11.88
N LEU A 72 18.21 7.67 -12.54
CA LEU A 72 19.44 8.08 -11.85
C LEU A 72 19.26 9.39 -11.07
N LEU A 73 18.57 10.38 -11.65
CA LEU A 73 18.24 11.63 -10.95
C LEU A 73 17.33 11.37 -9.74
N ALA A 74 16.32 10.51 -9.88
CA ALA A 74 15.44 10.13 -8.78
C ALA A 74 16.23 9.43 -7.66
N HIS A 75 17.12 8.50 -8.00
CA HIS A 75 17.99 7.84 -7.01
C HIS A 75 18.94 8.83 -6.35
N ALA A 76 19.55 9.75 -7.10
CA ALA A 76 20.43 10.77 -6.54
C ALA A 76 19.68 11.68 -5.55
N VAL A 77 18.47 12.13 -5.89
CA VAL A 77 17.63 12.96 -5.01
C VAL A 77 17.19 12.17 -3.77
N LEU A 78 16.81 10.89 -3.92
CA LEU A 78 16.44 10.04 -2.79
C LEU A 78 17.62 9.77 -1.86
N ILE A 79 18.81 9.51 -2.40
CA ILE A 79 20.03 9.29 -1.61
C ILE A 79 20.43 10.57 -0.89
N LEU A 80 20.36 11.73 -1.56
CA LEU A 80 20.67 13.02 -0.95
C LEU A 80 19.67 13.37 0.16
N GLY A 81 18.37 13.15 -0.08
CA GLY A 81 17.33 13.32 0.93
C GLY A 81 17.48 12.37 2.13
N ALA A 82 17.77 11.09 1.88
CA ALA A 82 18.05 10.11 2.93
C ALA A 82 19.31 10.48 3.72
N GLY A 83 20.38 10.92 3.04
CA GLY A 83 21.61 11.38 3.66
C GLY A 83 21.39 12.60 4.55
N LEU A 84 20.60 13.58 4.10
CA LEU A 84 20.24 14.75 4.89
C LEU A 84 19.45 14.39 6.16
N MET A 85 18.55 13.41 6.08
CA MET A 85 17.80 12.90 7.25
C MET A 85 18.68 12.05 8.19
N ALA A 86 19.62 11.29 7.64
CA ALA A 86 20.54 10.46 8.42
C ALA A 86 21.67 11.28 9.09
N PHE A 87 22.04 12.43 8.52
CA PHE A 87 23.10 13.30 9.04
C PHE A 87 22.94 13.67 10.53
N PRO A 88 21.78 14.17 11.03
CA PRO A 88 21.62 14.47 12.45
C PRO A 88 21.74 13.21 13.34
N ILE A 89 21.29 12.06 12.85
CA ILE A 89 21.41 10.78 13.57
C ILE A 89 22.88 10.36 13.65
N TYR A 90 23.63 10.51 12.56
CA TYR A 90 25.07 10.27 12.53
C TYR A 90 25.81 11.18 13.51
N MET A 91 25.48 12.48 13.53
CA MET A 91 26.09 13.42 14.49
C MET A 91 25.76 13.06 15.94
N ALA A 92 24.54 12.62 16.24
CA ALA A 92 24.17 12.14 17.57
C ALA A 92 24.95 10.88 17.98
N PHE A 93 25.21 9.98 17.02
CA PHE A 93 26.03 8.79 17.24
C PHE A 93 27.51 9.12 17.47
N VAL A 94 28.08 10.04 16.69
CA VAL A 94 29.46 10.48 16.91
C VAL A 94 29.57 11.22 18.25
N ALA A 95 28.56 12.01 18.63
CA ALA A 95 28.49 12.64 19.94
C ALA A 95 28.45 11.64 21.10
N SER A 96 27.70 10.53 20.98
CA SER A 96 27.61 9.51 22.03
C SER A 96 28.94 8.76 22.27
N THR A 97 29.84 8.83 21.30
CA THR A 97 31.18 8.23 21.37
C THR A 97 32.21 9.13 22.06
N HIS A 98 31.92 10.43 22.21
CA HIS A 98 32.80 11.41 22.83
C HIS A 98 32.49 11.63 24.31
N THR A 99 33.46 12.18 25.04
CA THR A 99 33.24 12.60 26.43
C THR A 99 32.42 13.88 26.49
N LEU A 100 31.62 14.08 27.56
CA LEU A 100 30.78 15.27 27.72
C LEU A 100 31.56 16.58 27.57
N THR A 101 32.81 16.62 28.03
CA THR A 101 33.69 17.79 27.96
C THR A 101 34.24 18.06 26.55
N GLN A 102 34.49 17.01 25.75
CA GLN A 102 34.84 17.15 24.33
C GLN A 102 33.66 17.62 23.48
N THR A 103 32.45 17.12 23.76
CA THR A 103 31.25 17.52 23.04
C THR A 103 30.91 19.01 23.24
N LEU A 104 31.26 19.59 24.39
CA LEU A 104 31.06 21.01 24.69
C LEU A 104 32.11 21.95 24.06
N THR A 105 33.28 21.43 23.65
CA THR A 105 34.39 22.23 23.11
C THR A 105 34.53 22.13 21.59
N GLY A 106 33.97 21.08 20.98
CA GLY A 106 33.83 20.94 19.54
C GLY A 106 33.58 19.48 19.16
N LEU A 107 32.50 19.20 18.44
CA LEU A 107 32.15 17.83 18.04
C LEU A 107 33.00 17.41 16.83
N PRO A 108 33.94 16.45 16.96
CA PRO A 108 34.66 15.94 15.80
C PRO A 108 33.70 15.12 14.93
N LEU A 109 33.95 15.07 13.62
CA LEU A 109 33.14 14.30 12.66
C LEU A 109 33.48 12.80 12.64
N ILE A 110 34.51 12.38 13.37
CA ILE A 110 35.03 11.02 13.40
C ILE A 110 34.61 10.37 14.73
N PRO A 111 34.16 9.09 14.75
CA PRO A 111 33.86 8.39 16.00
C PRO A 111 35.14 8.26 16.86
N GLY A 112 35.00 8.48 18.16
CA GLY A 112 36.09 8.32 19.14
C GLY A 112 36.22 6.89 19.68
N ASP A 113 37.11 6.70 20.66
CA ASP A 113 37.46 5.36 21.19
C ASP A 113 36.67 4.94 22.44
N ARG A 114 35.84 5.82 23.00
CA ARG A 114 35.18 5.63 24.32
C ARG A 114 33.73 5.14 24.26
N LEU A 115 33.33 4.57 23.13
CA LEU A 115 31.94 4.13 22.91
C LEU A 115 31.46 3.16 24.00
N ILE A 116 32.21 2.09 24.24
CA ILE A 116 31.79 1.00 25.14
C ILE A 116 31.66 1.50 26.59
N ASP A 117 32.63 2.29 27.06
CA ASP A 117 32.64 2.84 28.42
C ASP A 117 31.49 3.82 28.63
N ASN A 118 31.21 4.68 27.64
CA ASN A 118 30.10 5.62 27.68
C ASN A 118 28.76 4.89 27.75
N TYR A 119 28.53 3.87 26.91
CA TYR A 119 27.29 3.11 26.91
C TYR A 119 27.08 2.36 28.23
N ARG A 120 28.13 1.72 28.76
CA ARG A 120 28.06 1.03 30.06
C ARG A 120 27.73 2.00 31.19
N GLN A 121 28.45 3.11 31.27
CA GLN A 121 28.25 4.12 32.31
C GLN A 121 26.82 4.69 32.28
N VAL A 122 26.30 5.00 31.09
CA VAL A 122 24.97 5.58 30.91
C VAL A 122 23.85 4.58 31.20
N LEU A 123 24.02 3.31 30.80
CA LEU A 123 23.01 2.27 30.98
C LEU A 123 22.92 1.80 32.43
N SER A 124 24.04 1.48 33.09
CA SER A 124 24.03 0.83 34.41
C SER A 124 24.21 1.78 35.59
N GLU A 125 25.09 2.77 35.47
CA GLU A 125 25.47 3.62 36.61
C GLU A 125 24.75 4.97 36.62
N GLY A 126 24.29 5.42 35.45
CA GLY A 126 23.86 6.80 35.22
C GLY A 126 25.06 7.76 35.29
N LEU A 127 24.90 8.97 34.76
CA LEU A 127 25.91 10.01 34.96
C LEU A 127 25.76 10.56 36.40
N ARG A 128 26.30 9.82 37.38
CA ARG A 128 26.25 10.16 38.81
C ARG A 128 26.80 11.56 39.11
N ASN A 129 27.80 12.00 38.36
CA ASN A 129 28.41 13.33 38.48
C ASN A 129 27.51 14.47 37.97
N TYR A 130 26.47 14.16 37.21
CA TYR A 130 25.54 15.12 36.61
C TYR A 130 24.10 14.95 37.11
N GLY A 131 23.86 14.13 38.14
CA GLY A 131 22.54 13.93 38.73
C GLY A 131 21.55 13.17 37.84
N LEU A 132 22.02 12.50 36.78
CA LEU A 132 21.17 11.77 35.85
C LEU A 132 20.96 10.32 36.34
N PRO A 133 19.71 9.88 36.54
CA PRO A 133 19.41 8.51 36.93
C PRO A 133 19.80 7.49 35.84
N PRO A 134 19.99 6.20 36.19
CA PRO A 134 20.32 5.17 35.20
C PRO A 134 19.25 5.06 34.11
N ILE A 135 19.69 5.00 32.84
CA ILE A 135 18.77 5.01 31.70
C ILE A 135 18.07 3.66 31.51
N TRP A 136 18.69 2.56 31.93
CA TRP A 136 18.11 1.21 31.78
C TRP A 136 16.67 1.06 32.30
N PRO A 137 16.34 1.40 33.56
CA PRO A 137 14.96 1.34 34.05
C PRO A 137 14.01 2.29 33.31
N MET A 138 14.50 3.44 32.83
CA MET A 138 13.70 4.39 32.06
C MET A 138 13.31 3.80 30.70
N LEU A 139 14.24 3.13 30.02
CA LEU A 139 13.98 2.44 28.75
C LEU A 139 12.95 1.32 28.93
N VAL A 140 13.09 0.49 29.97
CA VAL A 140 12.14 -0.59 30.24
C VAL A 140 10.74 -0.05 30.49
N ASN A 141 10.61 1.03 31.28
CA ASN A 141 9.32 1.67 31.52
C ASN A 141 8.69 2.21 30.22
N SER A 142 9.47 2.92 29.40
CA SER A 142 8.98 3.45 28.11
C SER A 142 8.58 2.35 27.14
N ILE A 143 9.35 1.24 27.07
CA ILE A 143 9.02 0.09 26.23
C ILE A 143 7.70 -0.53 26.70
N LEU A 144 7.53 -0.73 28.01
CA LEU A 144 6.30 -1.30 28.56
C LEU A 144 5.09 -0.42 28.24
N VAL A 145 5.18 0.88 28.53
CA VAL A 145 4.10 1.85 28.27
C VAL A 145 3.80 1.92 26.77
N ALA A 146 4.82 1.98 25.91
CA ALA A 146 4.63 2.04 24.46
C ALA A 146 3.93 0.77 23.94
N LEU A 147 4.32 -0.41 24.40
CA LEU A 147 3.68 -1.67 24.00
C LEU A 147 2.23 -1.72 24.48
N VAL A 148 1.97 -1.38 25.75
CA VAL A 148 0.63 -1.39 26.33
C VAL A 148 -0.30 -0.44 25.57
N ILE A 149 0.13 0.80 25.29
CA ILE A 149 -0.67 1.77 24.54
C ILE A 149 -0.87 1.32 23.09
N THR A 150 0.17 0.78 22.44
CA THR A 150 0.07 0.34 21.05
C THR A 150 -0.92 -0.80 20.90
N PHE A 151 -0.80 -1.86 21.69
CA PHE A 151 -1.74 -2.98 21.66
C PHE A 151 -3.13 -2.58 22.12
N GLY A 152 -3.24 -1.75 23.17
CA GLY A 152 -4.52 -1.22 23.63
C GLY A 152 -5.25 -0.43 22.54
N LYS A 153 -4.55 0.48 21.85
CA LYS A 153 -5.13 1.27 20.75
C LYS A 153 -5.53 0.40 19.56
N ILE A 154 -4.71 -0.59 19.19
CA ILE A 154 -5.04 -1.51 18.09
C ILE A 154 -6.27 -2.34 18.43
N ALA A 155 -6.33 -2.92 19.63
CA ALA A 155 -7.45 -3.75 20.06
C ALA A 155 -8.78 -2.95 20.09
N VAL A 156 -8.76 -1.75 20.68
CA VAL A 156 -9.94 -0.87 20.73
C VAL A 156 -10.34 -0.41 19.33
N SER A 157 -9.38 -0.08 18.46
CA SER A 157 -9.65 0.35 17.08
C SER A 157 -10.31 -0.76 16.25
N ILE A 158 -9.78 -1.98 16.31
CA ILE A 158 -10.33 -3.11 15.54
C ILE A 158 -11.71 -3.51 16.08
N LEU A 159 -11.89 -3.56 17.41
CA LEU A 159 -13.18 -3.93 18.00
C LEU A 159 -14.28 -2.91 17.66
N SER A 160 -13.94 -1.62 17.67
CA SER A 160 -14.86 -0.55 17.27
C SER A 160 -15.22 -0.62 15.79
N ALA A 161 -14.23 -0.81 14.90
CA ALA A 161 -14.47 -0.97 13.47
C ALA A 161 -15.33 -2.21 13.16
N PHE A 162 -15.03 -3.35 13.80
CA PHE A 162 -15.82 -4.57 13.68
C PHE A 162 -17.27 -4.36 14.11
N ALA A 163 -17.48 -3.67 15.24
CA ALA A 163 -18.82 -3.45 15.75
C ALA A 163 -19.69 -2.61 14.80
N VAL A 164 -19.13 -1.56 14.20
CA VAL A 164 -19.85 -0.66 13.28
C VAL A 164 -20.12 -1.32 11.92
N VAL A 165 -19.18 -2.14 11.42
CA VAL A 165 -19.31 -2.78 10.10
C VAL A 165 -20.29 -3.95 10.13
N PHE A 166 -20.26 -4.79 11.16
CA PHE A 166 -21.02 -6.05 11.19
C PHE A 166 -22.36 -5.96 11.93
N PHE A 167 -22.50 -5.12 12.97
CA PHE A 167 -23.78 -5.02 13.70
C PHE A 167 -24.70 -3.93 13.12
N ARG A 168 -25.98 -4.27 12.93
CA ARG A 168 -27.02 -3.39 12.34
C ARG A 168 -27.88 -2.71 13.43
N PHE A 169 -27.27 -1.93 14.31
CA PHE A 169 -28.01 -1.17 15.33
C PHE A 169 -28.49 0.20 14.82
N PRO A 170 -29.64 0.74 15.29
CA PRO A 170 -30.26 1.96 14.76
C PRO A 170 -29.38 3.21 14.87
N PHE A 171 -28.44 3.27 15.84
CA PHE A 171 -27.54 4.41 16.06
C PHE A 171 -26.14 4.27 15.45
N ARG A 172 -25.91 3.34 14.52
CA ARG A 172 -24.58 3.10 13.93
C ARG A 172 -23.97 4.31 13.24
N MET A 173 -24.80 5.15 12.64
CA MET A 173 -24.35 6.38 11.97
C MET A 173 -23.85 7.40 13.00
N LEU A 174 -24.60 7.60 14.10
CA LEU A 174 -24.22 8.52 15.17
C LEU A 174 -22.91 8.08 15.88
N ALA A 175 -22.76 6.79 16.14
CA ALA A 175 -21.51 6.24 16.70
C ALA A 175 -20.29 6.49 15.78
N PHE A 176 -20.46 6.30 14.46
CA PHE A 176 -19.42 6.60 13.48
C PHE A 176 -19.03 8.09 13.48
N TRP A 177 -20.03 8.97 13.44
CA TRP A 177 -19.80 10.42 13.49
C TRP A 177 -19.08 10.87 14.75
N ILE A 178 -19.42 10.32 15.92
CA ILE A 178 -18.75 10.67 17.19
C ILE A 178 -17.28 10.27 17.18
N ILE A 179 -16.95 9.04 16.75
CA ILE A 179 -15.55 8.58 16.70
C ILE A 179 -14.72 9.45 15.75
N PHE A 180 -15.27 9.79 14.58
CA PHE A 180 -14.56 10.65 13.63
C PHE A 180 -14.43 12.08 14.17
N ALA A 181 -15.48 12.62 14.78
CA ALA A 181 -15.48 13.94 15.38
C ALA A 181 -14.48 14.06 16.54
N THR A 182 -14.30 13.03 17.37
CA THR A 182 -13.30 13.07 18.46
C THR A 182 -11.86 12.91 17.98
N LEU A 183 -11.64 12.26 16.83
CA LEU A 183 -10.33 12.21 16.17
C LEU A 183 -10.01 13.48 15.39
N MET A 184 -11.04 14.15 14.87
CA MET A 184 -10.94 15.42 14.16
C MET A 184 -10.95 16.62 15.11
N LEU A 185 -11.47 16.48 16.33
CA LEU A 185 -11.38 17.52 17.35
C LEU A 185 -9.89 17.73 17.61
N PRO A 186 -9.29 18.84 17.12
CA PRO A 186 -7.92 19.14 17.45
C PRO A 186 -7.99 19.58 18.90
N VAL A 187 -7.80 18.62 19.82
CA VAL A 187 -7.71 18.92 21.24
C VAL A 187 -6.36 19.60 21.41
N GLU A 188 -6.33 20.91 21.18
CA GLU A 188 -5.20 21.77 21.48
C GLU A 188 -5.04 21.82 23.00
N VAL A 189 -4.36 20.83 23.59
CA VAL A 189 -3.85 21.00 24.93
C VAL A 189 -2.51 20.25 25.04
N ARG A 190 -1.44 21.04 24.87
CA ARG A 190 -0.13 20.92 25.54
C ARG A 190 -0.07 19.91 26.68
#